data_AF-A0A932LJK6-F1
#
_entry.id   AF-A0A932LJK6-F1
#
_cell.length_a   1.000
_cell.length_b   1.000
_cell.length_c   1.000
_cell.angle_alpha   90.00
_cell.angle_beta   90.00
_cell.angle_gamma   90.00
#
_symmetry.space_group_name_H-M   'P 1'
#
loop_
_entity.id
_entity.type
_entity.pdbx_description
1 polymer ?
#
loop_
_entity_poly.entity_id
_entity_poly.type
_entity_poly.pdbx_seq_one_letter_code
_entity_poly.pdbx_strand_id
1 'polypeptide(L)'
;MLGFIGSPGGMEMVVVLIIAVLLFGGRLPEVMKSLGKGIVEFRKGIQGVEDDGPKAPAARPSLPRVAEEEQRPEVPKFQPPA
;
A
#
# COMPACT_ATOMS: atom_id res chain seq x y z
N MET A 1 24.61 -12.73 41.91
CA MET A 1 23.21 -12.73 41.43
C MET A 1 23.20 -12.06 40.06
N LEU A 2 23.44 -12.87 39.03
CA LEU A 2 23.68 -12.45 37.65
C LEU A 2 22.47 -12.89 36.81
N GLY A 3 21.29 -12.33 37.11
CA GLY A 3 20.07 -12.66 36.39
C GLY A 3 19.97 -11.81 35.13
N PHE A 4 19.60 -12.42 33.99
CA PHE A 4 19.41 -11.81 32.65
C PHE A 4 20.60 -11.83 31.68
N ILE A 5 21.18 -13.01 31.46
CA ILE A 5 21.89 -13.30 30.20
C ILE A 5 20.84 -13.37 29.07
N GLY A 6 20.69 -12.28 28.31
CA GLY A 6 20.13 -12.35 26.95
C GLY A 6 19.08 -11.31 26.59
N SER A 7 18.34 -10.75 27.55
CA SER A 7 17.42 -9.66 27.27
C SER A 7 17.51 -8.64 28.39
N PRO A 8 17.80 -7.36 28.09
CA PRO A 8 17.81 -6.35 29.13
C PRO A 8 16.44 -6.33 29.80
N GLY A 9 16.42 -6.58 31.10
CA GLY A 9 15.19 -6.60 31.88
C GLY A 9 14.49 -5.24 31.79
N GLY A 10 13.17 -5.21 32.03
CA GLY A 10 12.40 -3.95 31.99
C GLY A 10 13.02 -2.83 32.85
N MET A 11 13.66 -3.20 33.97
CA MET A 11 14.40 -2.27 34.83
C MET A 11 15.61 -1.63 34.12
N GLU A 12 16.38 -2.41 33.38
CA GLU A 12 17.56 -1.93 32.65
C GLU A 12 17.15 -0.98 31.52
N MET A 13 16.06 -1.29 30.82
CA MET A 13 15.50 -0.40 29.80
C MET A 13 15.07 0.95 30.38
N VAL A 14 14.48 0.96 31.57
CA VAL A 14 14.11 2.21 32.26
C VAL A 14 15.36 3.03 32.61
N VAL A 15 16.43 2.40 33.11
CA VAL A 15 17.69 3.09 33.41
C VAL A 15 18.30 3.70 32.16
N VAL A 16 18.33 2.97 31.04
CA VAL A 16 18.80 3.49 29.74
C VAL A 16 17.96 4.69 29.29
N LEU A 17 16.64 4.62 29.44
CA LEU A 17 15.73 5.71 29.11
C LEU A 17 16.00 6.97 29.95
N ILE A 18 16.24 6.80 31.25
CA ILE A 18 16.61 7.91 32.14
C ILE A 18 17.92 8.55 31.67
N ILE A 19 18.94 7.75 31.36
CA ILE A 19 20.23 8.27 30.85
C ILE A 19 20.01 9.02 29.53
N ALA A 20 19.22 8.48 28.60
CA ALA A 20 18.90 9.16 27.35
C ALA A 20 18.20 10.51 27.61
N VAL A 21 17.24 10.57 28.54
CA VAL A 21 16.59 11.83 28.93
C VAL A 21 17.57 12.80 29.57
N LEU A 22 18.58 12.36 30.33
CA LEU A 22 19.59 13.26 30.90
C LEU A 22 20.54 13.82 29.83
N LEU A 23 20.92 13.02 28.83
CA LEU A 23 21.80 13.44 27.74
C LEU A 23 21.10 14.40 26.77
N PHE A 24 19.86 14.08 26.38
CA PHE A 24 19.11 14.85 25.38
C PHE A 24 18.19 15.91 26.02
N GLY A 25 17.78 15.72 27.27
CA GLY A 25 16.88 16.64 27.99
C GLY A 25 15.60 16.91 27.21
N GLY A 26 15.23 18.20 27.15
CA GLY A 26 14.10 18.67 26.37
C GLY A 26 14.26 18.58 24.85
N ARG A 27 15.43 18.19 24.33
CA ARG A 27 15.67 18.01 22.88
C ARG A 27 15.28 16.61 22.39
N LEU A 28 15.02 15.66 23.30
CA LEU A 28 14.61 14.30 22.93
C LEU A 28 13.37 14.24 22.01
N PRO A 29 12.30 15.03 22.21
CA PRO A 29 11.15 15.05 21.30
C PRO A 29 11.50 15.55 19.89
N GLU A 30 12.44 16.49 19.79
CA GLU A 30 12.90 17.05 18.51
C GLU A 30 13.74 16.02 17.73
N VAL A 31 14.65 15.32 18.43
CA VAL A 31 15.43 14.20 17.86
C VAL A 31 14.48 13.08 17.40
N MET A 32 13.53 12.65 18.24
CA MET A 32 12.54 11.64 17.88
C MET A 32 11.69 12.06 16.68
N LYS A 33 11.28 13.34 16.60
CA LYS A 33 10.51 13.87 15.48
C LYS A 33 11.31 13.85 14.17
N SER A 34 12.59 14.22 14.21
CA SER A 34 13.47 14.19 13.04
C SER A 34 13.74 12.75 12.57
N LEU A 35 14.04 11.84 13.49
CA LEU A 35 14.27 10.42 13.22
C LEU A 35 13.00 9.75 12.68
N GLY A 36 11.85 10.03 13.29
CA GLY A 36 10.56 9.47 12.88
C GLY A 36 10.18 9.86 11.47
N LYS A 37 10.42 11.12 11.07
CA LYS A 37 10.22 11.56 9.67
C LYS A 37 11.10 10.77 8.70
N GLY A 38 12.39 10.59 9.01
CA GLY A 38 13.30 9.80 8.18
C GLY A 38 12.86 8.33 8.06
N ILE A 39 12.39 7.72 9.16
CA ILE A 39 11.85 6.35 9.13
C ILE A 39 10.59 6.27 8.26
N VAL A 40 9.68 7.25 8.35
CA VAL A 40 8.45 7.28 7.55
C VAL A 40 8.77 7.41 6.06
N GLU A 41 9.68 8.32 5.68
CA GLU A 41 10.12 8.49 4.30
C GLU A 41 10.84 7.26 3.77
N PHE A 42 11.69 6.63 4.60
CA PHE A 42 12.36 5.38 4.26
C PHE A 42 11.37 4.23 4.01
N ARG A 43 10.34 4.09 4.86
CA ARG A 43 9.29 3.08 4.67
C ARG A 43 8.49 3.32 3.39
N LYS A 44 8.15 4.57 3.08
CA LYS A 44 7.48 4.94 1.82
C LYS A 44 8.34 4.62 0.60
N GLY A 45 9.64 4.90 0.66
CA GLY A 45 10.58 4.58 -0.42
C GLY A 45 10.67 3.09 -0.70
N ILE A 46 10.71 2.25 0.34
CA ILE A 46 10.73 0.78 0.18
C ILE A 46 9.40 0.27 -0.40
N GLN A 47 8.27 0.74 0.11
CA GLN A 47 6.94 0.30 -0.36
C GLN A 47 6.62 0.74 -1.80
N GLY A 48 7.07 1.94 -2.20
CA GLY A 48 6.90 2.41 -3.58
C GLY A 48 7.61 1.54 -4.62
N VAL A 49 8.77 0.96 -4.25
CA VAL A 49 9.52 0.03 -5.11
C VAL A 49 8.77 -1.30 -5.31
N GLU A 50 7.92 -1.72 -4.36
CA GLU A 50 7.09 -2.92 -4.49
C GLU A 50 5.81 -2.70 -5.33
N ASP A 51 5.24 -1.49 -5.39
CA ASP A 51 4.00 -1.18 -6.13
C ASP A 51 4.23 -0.71 -7.59
N ASP A 52 5.48 -0.40 -7.97
CA ASP A 52 5.89 -0.07 -9.35
C ASP A 52 6.25 -1.31 -10.21
N GLY A 53 5.78 -2.50 -9.81
CA GLY A 53 5.69 -3.63 -10.74
C GLY A 53 4.72 -3.29 -11.88
N PRO A 54 4.95 -3.73 -13.13
CA PRO A 54 4.12 -3.36 -14.27
C PRO A 54 2.66 -3.75 -13.99
N LYS A 55 1.83 -2.78 -13.61
CA LYS A 55 0.38 -2.92 -13.62
C LYS A 55 -0.01 -3.21 -15.07
N ALA A 56 -0.23 -4.50 -15.35
CA ALA A 56 -0.74 -4.96 -16.62
C ALA A 56 -1.94 -4.07 -17.00
N PRO A 57 -1.99 -3.54 -18.23
CA PRO A 57 -3.01 -2.58 -18.61
C PRO A 57 -4.38 -3.23 -18.45
N ALA A 58 -5.12 -2.76 -17.44
CA ALA A 58 -6.55 -3.01 -17.29
C ALA A 58 -7.29 -2.23 -18.37
N ALA A 59 -7.16 -2.67 -19.63
CA ALA A 59 -7.91 -2.17 -20.76
C ALA A 59 -7.95 -3.22 -21.86
N ARG A 60 -8.77 -4.25 -21.65
CA ARG A 60 -9.64 -4.72 -22.72
C ARG A 60 -11.04 -4.85 -22.13
N PRO A 61 -11.90 -3.81 -22.27
CA PRO A 61 -13.32 -4.07 -22.31
C PRO A 61 -13.50 -5.03 -23.48
N SER A 62 -13.71 -6.32 -23.18
CA SER A 62 -14.20 -7.27 -24.15
C SER A 62 -15.56 -6.76 -24.62
N LEU A 63 -15.51 -6.12 -25.79
CA LEU A 63 -16.54 -5.83 -26.79
C LEU A 63 -18.00 -5.92 -26.29
N PRO A 64 -18.82 -4.86 -26.51
CA PRO A 64 -20.27 -4.93 -26.35
C PRO A 64 -20.78 -6.24 -26.95
N ARG A 65 -21.35 -7.06 -26.07
CA ARG A 65 -22.03 -8.30 -26.38
C ARG A 65 -22.95 -8.03 -27.57
N VAL A 66 -22.74 -8.77 -28.66
CA VAL A 66 -23.65 -8.93 -29.79
C VAL A 66 -25.05 -9.14 -29.21
N ALA A 67 -25.80 -8.04 -29.11
CA ALA A 67 -27.15 -7.94 -28.57
C ALA A 67 -27.85 -6.77 -29.26
N GLU A 68 -27.51 -6.58 -30.53
CA GLU A 68 -28.15 -5.64 -31.45
C GLU A 68 -28.36 -6.37 -32.78
N GLU A 69 -29.00 -7.54 -32.68
CA GLU A 69 -29.65 -8.22 -33.80
C GLU A 69 -31.07 -8.62 -33.35
N GLU A 70 -31.75 -7.67 -32.71
CA GLU A 70 -33.17 -7.76 -32.39
C GLU A 70 -33.80 -6.44 -32.81
N GLN A 71 -34.72 -6.50 -33.78
CA GLN A 71 -35.45 -5.41 -34.45
C GLN A 71 -34.68 -4.76 -35.62
N ARG A 72 -35.10 -4.79 -36.88
CA ARG A 72 -36.38 -5.08 -37.59
C ARG A 72 -36.06 -4.92 -39.11
N PRO A 73 -36.93 -5.23 -40.09
CA PRO A 73 -38.20 -5.96 -40.07
C PRO A 73 -38.20 -7.18 -41.02
N GLU A 74 -39.20 -8.06 -40.88
CA GLU A 74 -39.50 -9.08 -41.88
C GLU A 74 -39.63 -8.44 -43.27
N VAL A 75 -38.79 -8.87 -44.22
CA VAL A 75 -38.97 -8.58 -45.64
C VAL A 75 -40.22 -9.35 -46.08
N PRO A 76 -41.27 -8.68 -46.61
CA PRO A 76 -42.46 -9.36 -47.10
C PRO A 76 -42.06 -10.38 -48.16
N LYS A 77 -42.51 -11.63 -48.02
CA LYS A 77 -42.30 -12.69 -49.01
C LYS A 77 -42.78 -12.20 -50.38
N PHE A 78 -41.84 -12.03 -51.30
CA PHE A 78 -42.11 -11.81 -52.70
C PHE A 78 -42.89 -13.01 -53.24
N GLN A 79 -44.18 -12.83 -53.53
CA GLN A 79 -44.93 -13.73 -54.39
C GLN A 79 -44.65 -13.31 -55.84
N PRO A 80 -43.98 -14.15 -56.65
CA PRO A 80 -43.91 -13.89 -58.07
C PRO A 80 -45.30 -14.13 -58.71
N PRO A 81 -45.79 -13.20 -59.54
CA PRO A 81 -46.96 -13.44 -60.39
C PRO A 81 -46.59 -14.25 -61.65
N ALA A 82 -47.59 -14.98 -62.16
CA ALA A 82 -47.68 -15.80 -63.38
C ALA A 82 -47.37 -17.30 -63.22
#